data_AF-A0A397SWI2-F1
#
_entry.id   AF-A0A397SWI2-F1
#
_cell.length_a   1.000
_cell.length_b   1.000
_cell.length_c   1.000
_cell.angle_alpha   90.00
_cell.angle_beta   90.00
_cell.angle_gamma   90.00
#
_symmetry.space_group_name_H-M   'P 1'
#
loop_
_entity.id
_entity.type
_entity.pdbx_description
1 polymer ?
#
loop_
_entity_poly.entity_id
_entity_poly.type
_entity_poly.pdbx_seq_one_letter_code
_entity_poly.pdbx_strand_id
1 'polypeptide(L)'
;MEENIFEEIPDDFASDIVDLKNNAKQLVEIMKEQNSITKDILILMDQLLNTLENKNALSDYRDWIMYFNLVLKTKLEPKIWTMVKLAVYKKVVDEKMNYAEVEKEPISQLKNVLKEVNMSIYEYELLIWMKNKSNHEFHMDKRQTRKQAELKLKASFPKDMLVLKEPLQKVFNALNAWDK
;
A
#
# COMPACT_ATOMS: atom_id res chain seq x y z
N MET A 1 80.94 -28.48 15.00
CA MET A 1 80.64 -27.05 15.25
C MET A 1 79.26 -26.87 14.66
N GLU A 2 78.24 -26.85 15.51
CA GLU A 2 76.84 -26.81 15.09
C GLU A 2 76.53 -25.49 14.38
N GLU A 3 75.64 -25.62 13.40
CA GLU A 3 75.16 -24.59 12.49
C GLU A 3 74.57 -23.38 13.23
N ASN A 4 74.73 -22.20 12.64
CA ASN A 4 73.75 -21.15 12.82
C ASN A 4 73.59 -20.38 11.50
N ILE A 5 72.86 -20.99 10.57
CA ILE A 5 72.36 -20.31 9.38
C ILE A 5 71.01 -19.71 9.76
N PHE A 6 71.04 -18.62 10.55
CA PHE A 6 69.90 -17.71 10.56
C PHE A 6 70.07 -16.81 9.34
N GLU A 7 69.48 -17.21 8.22
CA GLU A 7 69.21 -16.29 7.11
C GLU A 7 68.34 -15.15 7.69
N GLU A 8 68.91 -13.95 7.76
CA GLU A 8 68.15 -12.73 8.00
C GLU A 8 67.11 -12.61 6.89
N ILE A 9 65.83 -12.69 7.25
CA ILE A 9 64.72 -12.46 6.33
C ILE A 9 64.88 -11.04 5.79
N PRO A 10 64.97 -10.84 4.45
CA PRO A 10 65.10 -9.51 3.87
C PRO A 10 63.95 -8.60 4.33
N ASP A 11 64.28 -7.37 4.74
CA ASP A 11 63.31 -6.41 5.32
C ASP A 11 62.12 -6.15 4.38
N ASP A 12 62.36 -6.16 3.06
CA ASP A 12 61.33 -6.05 2.02
C ASP A 12 60.33 -7.22 2.05
N PHE A 13 60.80 -8.45 2.32
CA PHE A 13 59.92 -9.63 2.42
C PHE A 13 59.05 -9.58 3.68
N ALA A 14 59.59 -9.04 4.79
CA ALA A 14 58.82 -8.82 6.00
C ALA A 14 57.73 -7.76 5.80
N SER A 15 58.02 -6.67 5.06
CA SER A 15 57.05 -5.64 4.68
C SER A 15 55.93 -6.21 3.81
N ASP A 16 56.27 -6.96 2.76
CA ASP A 16 55.29 -7.58 1.86
C ASP A 16 54.32 -8.53 2.59
N ILE A 17 54.81 -9.28 3.58
CA ILE A 17 53.97 -10.16 4.42
C ILE A 17 52.98 -9.34 5.27
N VAL A 18 53.41 -8.20 5.81
CA VAL A 18 52.55 -7.31 6.60
C VAL A 18 51.45 -6.72 5.72
N ASP A 19 51.80 -6.27 4.51
CA ASP A 19 50.85 -5.71 3.56
C ASP A 19 49.85 -6.77 3.07
N LEU A 20 50.32 -7.99 2.75
CA LEU A 20 49.45 -9.12 2.42
C LEU A 20 48.46 -9.42 3.54
N LYS A 21 48.91 -9.42 4.80
CA LYS A 21 48.04 -9.66 5.96
C LYS A 21 47.02 -8.55 6.14
N ASN A 22 47.39 -7.29 5.92
CA ASN A 22 46.48 -6.15 6.02
C ASN A 22 45.44 -6.17 4.90
N ASN A 23 45.87 -6.45 3.66
CA ASN A 23 44.99 -6.60 2.51
C ASN A 23 43.99 -7.76 2.70
N ALA A 24 44.46 -8.90 3.22
CA ALA A 24 43.59 -10.03 3.54
C ALA A 24 42.52 -9.68 4.59
N LYS A 25 42.89 -8.92 5.63
CA LYS A 25 41.91 -8.44 6.63
C LYS A 25 40.88 -7.50 6.01
N GLN A 26 41.31 -6.53 5.22
CA GLN A 26 40.41 -5.61 4.52
C GLN A 26 39.45 -6.36 3.59
N LEU A 27 39.96 -7.34 2.84
CA LEU A 27 39.11 -8.18 1.98
C LEU A 27 38.05 -8.96 2.77
N VAL A 28 38.42 -9.50 3.94
CA VAL A 28 37.47 -10.17 4.83
C VAL A 28 36.40 -9.21 5.36
N GLU A 29 36.77 -7.98 5.71
CA GLU A 29 35.83 -6.95 6.15
C GLU A 29 34.87 -6.56 5.03
N ILE A 30 35.39 -6.30 3.82
CA ILE A 30 34.59 -6.01 2.62
C ILE A 30 33.61 -7.15 2.33
N MET A 31 34.07 -8.41 2.40
CA MET A 31 33.20 -9.57 2.18
C MET A 31 32.09 -9.69 3.23
N LYS A 32 32.39 -9.38 4.50
CA LYS A 32 31.38 -9.36 5.56
C LYS A 32 30.35 -8.25 5.31
N GLU A 33 30.80 -7.07 4.93
CA GLU A 33 29.93 -5.94 4.62
C GLU A 33 29.05 -6.24 3.40
N GLN A 34 29.62 -6.76 2.31
CA GLN A 34 28.87 -7.21 1.13
C GLN A 34 27.81 -8.26 1.47
N ASN A 35 28.13 -9.23 2.34
CA ASN A 35 27.16 -10.23 2.77
C ASN A 35 26.02 -9.61 3.60
N SER A 36 26.32 -8.61 4.44
CA SER A 36 25.30 -7.85 5.16
C SER A 36 24.39 -7.09 4.19
N ILE A 37 24.98 -6.32 3.27
CA ILE A 37 24.26 -5.56 2.24
C ILE A 37 23.37 -6.50 1.41
N THR A 38 23.87 -7.67 1.03
CA THR A 38 23.09 -8.65 0.26
C THR A 38 21.88 -9.13 1.04
N LYS A 39 22.02 -9.41 2.35
CA LYS A 39 20.89 -9.78 3.20
C LYS A 39 19.86 -8.66 3.31
N ASP A 40 20.31 -7.43 3.50
CA ASP A 40 19.44 -6.27 3.58
C ASP A 40 18.67 -6.05 2.27
N ILE A 41 19.33 -6.21 1.12
CA ILE A 41 18.69 -6.17 -0.20
C ILE A 41 17.63 -7.26 -0.32
N LEU A 42 17.92 -8.50 0.08
CA LEU A 42 16.93 -9.59 0.01
C LEU A 42 15.70 -9.30 0.87
N ILE A 43 15.89 -8.75 2.07
CA ILE A 43 14.78 -8.34 2.95
C ILE A 43 13.93 -7.24 2.28
N LEU A 44 14.58 -6.23 1.70
CA LEU A 44 13.88 -5.14 1.00
C LEU A 44 13.14 -5.64 -0.24
N MET A 45 13.71 -6.59 -0.99
CA MET A 45 13.06 -7.20 -2.16
C MET A 45 11.81 -7.98 -1.76
N ASP A 46 11.86 -8.75 -0.67
CA ASP A 46 10.70 -9.48 -0.16
C ASP A 46 9.60 -8.53 0.32
N GLN A 47 9.96 -7.46 1.04
CA GLN A 47 9.03 -6.41 1.45
C GLN A 47 8.39 -5.71 0.25
N LEU A 48 9.17 -5.41 -0.79
CA LEU A 48 8.68 -4.78 -2.01
C LEU A 48 7.73 -5.71 -2.78
N LEU A 49 8.09 -6.98 -2.92
CA LEU A 49 7.25 -7.99 -3.57
C LEU A 49 5.91 -8.13 -2.85
N ASN A 50 5.93 -8.32 -1.52
CA ASN A 50 4.73 -8.36 -0.70
C ASN A 50 3.88 -7.09 -0.84
N THR A 51 4.51 -5.92 -0.92
CA THR A 51 3.80 -4.64 -1.13
C THR A 51 3.14 -4.58 -2.50
N LEU A 52 3.84 -5.02 -3.56
CA LEU A 52 3.32 -5.06 -4.92
C LEU A 52 2.17 -6.05 -5.07
N GLU A 53 2.32 -7.26 -4.54
CA GLU A 53 1.28 -8.29 -4.54
C GLU A 53 0.02 -7.82 -3.81
N ASN A 54 0.18 -7.22 -2.63
CA ASN A 54 -0.94 -6.62 -1.89
C ASN A 54 -1.61 -5.50 -2.68
N LYS A 55 -0.84 -4.59 -3.29
CA LYS A 55 -1.41 -3.51 -4.13
C LYS A 55 -2.16 -4.08 -5.32
N ASN A 56 -1.60 -5.05 -6.04
CA ASN A 56 -2.25 -5.67 -7.18
C ASN A 56 -3.57 -6.32 -6.77
N ALA A 57 -3.59 -7.12 -5.70
CA ALA A 57 -4.82 -7.69 -5.16
C ALA A 57 -5.84 -6.59 -4.79
N LEU A 58 -5.41 -5.54 -4.10
CA LEU A 58 -6.27 -4.41 -3.75
C LEU A 58 -6.81 -3.67 -4.98
N SER A 59 -6.06 -3.58 -6.08
CA SER A 59 -6.53 -2.95 -7.32
C SER A 59 -7.56 -3.83 -8.02
N ASP A 60 -7.18 -5.08 -8.30
CA ASP A 60 -7.95 -6.00 -9.13
C ASP A 60 -9.32 -6.30 -8.53
N TYR A 61 -9.36 -6.61 -7.22
CA TYR A 61 -10.61 -6.99 -6.56
C TYR A 61 -11.47 -5.79 -6.14
N ARG A 62 -10.91 -4.58 -6.04
CA ARG A 62 -11.69 -3.36 -5.71
C ARG A 62 -12.80 -3.14 -6.72
N ASP A 63 -12.51 -3.32 -8.00
CA ASP A 63 -13.45 -3.06 -9.08
C ASP A 63 -14.55 -4.14 -9.07
N TRP A 64 -14.22 -5.41 -8.79
CA TRP A 64 -15.21 -6.47 -8.57
C TRP A 64 -16.12 -6.20 -7.38
N ILE A 65 -15.57 -5.69 -6.27
CA ILE A 65 -16.36 -5.26 -5.10
C ILE A 65 -17.27 -4.09 -5.47
N MET A 66 -16.82 -3.16 -6.33
CA MET A 66 -17.68 -2.10 -6.85
C MET A 66 -18.83 -2.65 -7.69
N TYR A 67 -18.57 -3.60 -8.60
CA TYR A 67 -19.62 -4.26 -9.38
C TYR A 67 -20.61 -5.02 -8.48
N PHE A 68 -20.13 -5.75 -7.49
CA PHE A 68 -20.99 -6.44 -6.53
C PHE A 68 -21.91 -5.46 -5.78
N ASN A 69 -21.38 -4.32 -5.34
CA ASN A 69 -22.17 -3.26 -4.70
C ASN A 69 -23.24 -2.66 -5.63
N LEU A 70 -22.96 -2.55 -6.93
CA LEU A 70 -23.95 -2.10 -7.91
C LEU A 70 -25.09 -3.12 -8.03
N VAL A 71 -24.79 -4.41 -8.03
CA VAL A 71 -25.80 -5.48 -8.04
C VAL A 71 -26.61 -5.44 -6.74
N LEU A 72 -25.97 -5.39 -5.58
CA LEU A 72 -26.66 -5.30 -4.28
C LEU A 72 -27.60 -4.09 -4.20
N LYS A 73 -27.19 -2.94 -4.75
CA LYS A 73 -28.04 -1.75 -4.84
C LYS A 73 -29.35 -2.01 -5.58
N THR A 74 -29.36 -2.89 -6.59
CA THR A 74 -30.58 -3.25 -7.33
C THR A 74 -31.48 -4.24 -6.60
N LYS A 75 -30.93 -4.94 -5.59
CA LYS A 75 -31.64 -5.96 -4.79
C LYS A 75 -32.32 -5.38 -3.55
N LEU A 76 -32.01 -4.14 -3.21
CA LEU A 76 -32.53 -3.43 -2.05
C LEU A 76 -33.29 -2.18 -2.50
N GLU A 77 -34.28 -1.76 -1.73
CA GLU A 77 -34.91 -0.46 -1.96
C GLU A 77 -33.89 0.68 -1.84
N PRO A 78 -33.98 1.75 -2.65
CA PRO A 78 -32.97 2.80 -2.69
C PRO A 78 -32.65 3.45 -1.32
N LYS A 79 -33.67 3.63 -0.48
CA LYS A 79 -33.52 4.18 0.87
C LYS A 79 -32.76 3.20 1.78
N ILE A 80 -33.12 1.92 1.74
CA ILE A 80 -32.47 0.86 2.51
C ILE A 80 -31.02 0.72 2.09
N TRP A 81 -30.73 0.69 0.78
CA TRP A 81 -29.36 0.65 0.28
C TRP A 81 -28.50 1.82 0.81
N THR A 82 -29.06 3.03 0.84
CA THR A 82 -28.36 4.20 1.34
C THR A 82 -28.03 4.04 2.83
N MET A 83 -28.97 3.56 3.64
CA MET A 83 -28.76 3.29 5.06
C MET A 83 -27.73 2.18 5.30
N VAL A 84 -27.86 1.06 4.59
CA VAL A 84 -26.91 -0.08 4.64
C VAL A 84 -25.50 0.39 4.31
N LYS A 85 -25.34 1.11 3.19
CA LYS A 85 -24.04 1.60 2.77
C LYS A 85 -23.41 2.48 3.85
N LEU A 86 -24.16 3.42 4.43
CA LEU A 86 -23.65 4.28 5.49
C LEU A 86 -23.29 3.49 6.75
N ALA A 87 -24.15 2.57 7.19
CA ALA A 87 -23.95 1.77 8.40
C ALA A 87 -22.70 0.88 8.28
N VAL A 88 -22.55 0.15 7.18
CA VAL A 88 -21.40 -0.75 6.95
C VAL A 88 -20.10 0.05 6.83
N TYR A 89 -20.10 1.14 6.05
CA TYR A 89 -18.91 2.00 5.93
C TYR A 89 -18.50 2.60 7.27
N LYS A 90 -19.47 3.11 8.05
CA LYS A 90 -19.21 3.67 9.38
C LYS A 90 -18.65 2.62 10.32
N LYS A 91 -19.25 1.42 10.36
CA LYS A 91 -18.76 0.32 11.19
C LYS A 91 -17.33 -0.07 10.84
N VAL A 92 -17.02 -0.23 9.56
CA VAL A 92 -15.70 -0.65 9.08
C VAL A 92 -14.64 0.43 9.30
N VAL A 93 -14.97 1.71 9.04
CA VAL A 93 -14.02 2.82 9.19
C VAL A 93 -13.78 3.18 10.66
N ASP A 94 -14.82 3.17 11.48
CA ASP A 94 -14.74 3.50 12.91
C ASP A 94 -14.42 2.27 13.79
N GLU A 95 -14.13 1.11 13.18
CA GLU A 95 -13.85 -0.18 13.84
C GLU A 95 -14.88 -0.57 14.92
N LYS A 96 -16.17 -0.27 14.67
CA LYS A 96 -17.23 -0.54 15.64
C LYS A 96 -17.55 -2.03 15.71
N MET A 97 -17.81 -2.51 16.92
CA MET A 97 -18.25 -3.89 17.14
C MET A 97 -19.65 -4.15 16.59
N ASN A 98 -20.58 -3.19 16.78
CA ASN A 98 -22.01 -3.38 16.50
C ASN A 98 -22.61 -2.21 15.69
N TYR A 99 -23.68 -2.52 14.96
CA TYR A 99 -24.56 -1.54 14.31
C TYR A 99 -25.46 -0.84 15.32
N ALA A 100 -25.84 0.40 15.04
CA ALA A 100 -26.83 1.12 15.85
C ALA A 100 -28.23 0.48 15.70
N GLU A 101 -29.12 0.71 16.68
CA GLU A 101 -30.49 0.14 16.65
C GLU A 101 -31.25 0.49 15.36
N VAL A 102 -31.15 1.75 14.91
CA VAL A 102 -31.78 2.23 13.67
C VAL A 102 -31.20 1.59 12.40
N GLU A 103 -30.01 0.97 12.49
CA GLU A 103 -29.31 0.32 11.38
C GLU A 103 -29.61 -1.18 11.32
N LYS A 104 -30.16 -1.79 12.39
CA LYS A 104 -30.39 -3.24 12.45
C LYS A 104 -31.37 -3.74 11.39
N GLU A 105 -32.47 -3.01 11.16
CA GLU A 105 -33.46 -3.40 10.16
C GLU A 105 -32.90 -3.35 8.73
N PRO A 106 -32.24 -2.26 8.29
CA PRO A 106 -31.57 -2.23 6.98
C PRO A 106 -30.50 -3.32 6.83
N ILE A 107 -29.69 -3.56 7.87
CA ILE A 107 -28.67 -4.61 7.86
C ILE A 107 -29.28 -6.02 7.80
N SER A 108 -30.44 -6.23 8.41
CA SER A 108 -31.18 -7.50 8.30
C SER A 108 -31.66 -7.74 6.87
N GLN A 109 -32.11 -6.69 6.16
CA GLN A 109 -32.46 -6.80 4.75
C GLN A 109 -31.24 -7.13 3.88
N LEU A 110 -30.10 -6.45 4.11
CA LEU A 110 -28.85 -6.81 3.45
C LEU A 110 -28.48 -8.28 3.71
N LYS A 111 -28.59 -8.74 4.97
CA LYS A 111 -28.29 -10.12 5.34
C LYS A 111 -29.13 -11.12 4.55
N ASN A 112 -30.40 -10.83 4.29
CA ASN A 112 -31.26 -11.71 3.50
C ASN A 112 -30.82 -11.78 2.03
N VAL A 113 -30.47 -10.65 1.43
CA VAL A 113 -29.92 -10.63 0.05
C VAL A 113 -28.60 -11.38 -0.04
N LEU A 114 -27.70 -11.21 0.93
CA LEU A 114 -26.39 -11.88 0.93
C LEU A 114 -26.49 -13.40 1.10
N LYS A 115 -27.53 -13.91 1.76
CA LYS A 115 -27.78 -15.36 1.85
C LYS A 115 -27.97 -16.01 0.47
N GLU A 116 -28.50 -15.28 -0.52
CA GLU A 116 -28.67 -15.80 -1.90
C GLU A 116 -27.34 -16.22 -2.53
N VAL A 117 -26.23 -15.64 -2.05
CA VAL A 117 -24.86 -15.92 -2.53
C VAL A 117 -23.99 -16.53 -1.43
N ASN A 118 -24.61 -17.09 -0.38
CA ASN A 118 -23.93 -17.68 0.77
C ASN A 118 -22.85 -16.78 1.40
N MET A 119 -23.14 -15.48 1.50
CA MET A 119 -22.24 -14.49 2.11
C MET A 119 -22.79 -14.01 3.45
N SER A 120 -21.92 -13.96 4.45
CA SER A 120 -22.22 -13.36 5.75
C SER A 120 -22.02 -11.84 5.72
N ILE A 121 -22.64 -11.16 6.69
CA ILE A 121 -22.41 -9.72 6.88
C ILE A 121 -20.94 -9.42 7.18
N TYR A 122 -20.26 -10.30 7.93
CA TYR A 122 -18.85 -10.15 8.25
C TYR A 122 -17.96 -10.24 7.00
N GLU A 123 -18.18 -11.23 6.12
CA GLU A 123 -17.45 -11.31 4.86
C GLU A 123 -17.69 -10.09 3.98
N TYR A 124 -18.92 -9.57 3.93
CA TYR A 124 -19.20 -8.33 3.23
C TYR A 124 -18.50 -7.11 3.85
N GLU A 125 -18.45 -7.02 5.19
CA GLU A 125 -17.66 -5.99 5.90
C GLU A 125 -16.17 -6.06 5.51
N LEU A 126 -15.60 -7.27 5.38
CA LEU A 126 -14.23 -7.47 4.90
C LEU A 126 -14.02 -6.97 3.46
N LEU A 127 -15.01 -7.15 2.57
CA LEU A 127 -14.94 -6.59 1.21
C LEU A 127 -14.94 -5.05 1.23
N ILE A 128 -15.77 -4.44 2.09
CA ILE A 128 -15.79 -2.98 2.23
C ILE A 128 -14.47 -2.48 2.85
N TRP A 129 -13.92 -3.20 3.83
CA TRP A 129 -12.61 -2.91 4.39
C TRP A 129 -11.52 -2.97 3.33
N MET A 130 -11.47 -4.03 2.52
CA MET A 130 -10.51 -4.18 1.43
C MET A 130 -10.59 -3.02 0.44
N LYS A 131 -11.80 -2.60 0.06
CA LYS A 131 -12.02 -1.45 -0.81
C LYS A 131 -11.52 -0.14 -0.18
N ASN A 132 -11.73 0.04 1.13
CA ASN A 132 -11.23 1.21 1.86
C ASN A 132 -9.70 1.20 1.96
N LYS A 133 -9.11 0.03 2.25
CA LYS A 133 -7.66 -0.17 2.28
C LYS A 133 -7.04 0.11 0.91
N SER A 134 -7.63 -0.38 -0.17
CA SER A 134 -7.23 -0.06 -1.55
C SER A 134 -7.19 1.45 -1.78
N ASN A 135 -8.28 2.16 -1.46
CA ASN A 135 -8.30 3.62 -1.59
C ASN A 135 -7.22 4.33 -0.76
N HIS A 136 -6.89 3.83 0.43
CA HIS A 136 -5.83 4.37 1.27
C HIS A 136 -4.43 4.12 0.68
N GLU A 137 -4.14 2.87 0.32
CA GLU A 137 -2.85 2.41 -0.23
C GLU A 137 -2.51 3.05 -1.60
N PHE A 138 -3.53 3.30 -2.43
CA PHE A 138 -3.35 3.93 -3.75
C PHE A 138 -3.32 5.47 -3.70
N HIS A 139 -3.90 6.09 -2.67
CA HIS A 139 -3.95 7.55 -2.57
C HIS A 139 -3.04 8.14 -1.50
N MET A 140 -2.25 7.31 -0.80
CA MET A 140 -1.39 7.66 0.34
C MET A 140 -2.19 8.29 1.50
N ASP A 141 -1.56 8.29 2.69
CA ASP A 141 -2.06 8.61 4.04
C ASP A 141 -2.92 9.89 4.24
N LYS A 142 -3.13 10.70 3.21
CA LYS A 142 -3.99 11.88 3.26
C LYS A 142 -4.93 11.88 2.09
N ARG A 143 -6.24 11.78 2.38
CA ARG A 143 -7.27 12.26 1.44
C ARG A 143 -6.83 13.64 0.98
N GLN A 144 -6.50 13.75 -0.30
CA GLN A 144 -6.12 15.01 -0.89
C GLN A 144 -7.28 15.99 -0.67
N THR A 145 -7.02 17.11 0.00
CA THR A 145 -8.04 18.15 0.12
C THR A 145 -8.30 18.75 -1.25
N ARG A 146 -9.49 19.32 -1.48
CA ARG A 146 -9.82 20.00 -2.74
C ARG A 146 -8.74 21.00 -3.14
N LYS A 147 -8.24 21.79 -2.17
CA LYS A 147 -7.16 22.77 -2.38
C LYS A 147 -5.85 22.11 -2.84
N GLN A 148 -5.50 20.96 -2.26
CA GLN A 148 -4.32 20.20 -2.70
C GLN A 148 -4.51 19.62 -4.11
N ALA A 149 -5.72 19.21 -4.48
CA ALA A 149 -6.04 18.70 -5.82
C ALA A 149 -5.95 19.80 -6.89
N GLU A 150 -6.50 20.98 -6.60
CA GLU A 150 -6.37 22.15 -7.48
C GLU A 150 -4.92 22.60 -7.67
N LEU A 151 -4.12 22.63 -6.59
CA LEU A 151 -2.71 23.00 -6.68
C LEU A 151 -1.92 22.02 -7.57
N LYS A 152 -2.16 20.71 -7.44
CA LYS A 152 -1.53 19.72 -8.31
C LYS A 152 -1.96 19.90 -9.76
N LEU A 153 -3.26 20.04 -10.05
CA LEU A 153 -3.79 20.27 -11.40
C LEU A 153 -3.11 21.46 -12.10
N LYS A 154 -2.85 22.54 -11.34
CA LYS A 154 -2.16 23.74 -11.83
C LYS A 154 -0.66 23.51 -12.03
N ALA A 155 0.03 22.94 -11.04
CA ALA A 155 1.48 22.83 -10.99
C ALA A 155 2.06 21.74 -11.89
N SER A 156 1.40 20.57 -11.99
CA SER A 156 1.86 19.47 -12.82
C SER A 156 0.68 18.62 -13.28
N PHE A 157 0.55 18.42 -14.59
CA PHE A 157 -0.47 17.55 -15.16
C PHE A 157 0.15 16.70 -16.27
N PRO A 158 -0.18 15.40 -16.36
CA PRO A 158 0.38 14.52 -17.37
C PRO A 158 0.11 15.07 -18.78
N LYS A 159 1.16 15.13 -19.62
CA LYS A 159 1.05 15.67 -21.00
C LYS A 159 0.01 14.91 -21.82
N ASP A 160 -0.02 13.59 -21.68
CA ASP A 160 -0.92 12.71 -22.43
C ASP A 160 -2.39 12.84 -21.99
N MET A 161 -2.66 13.53 -20.89
CA MET A 161 -4.00 13.74 -20.35
C MET A 161 -4.44 15.20 -20.39
N LEU A 162 -3.67 16.11 -21.01
CA LEU A 162 -3.94 17.56 -21.00
C LEU A 162 -5.38 17.94 -21.38
N VAL A 163 -6.03 17.14 -22.23
CA VAL A 163 -7.45 17.31 -22.62
C VAL A 163 -8.42 17.30 -21.44
N LEU A 164 -8.06 16.63 -20.33
CA LEU A 164 -8.87 16.56 -19.11
C LEU A 164 -8.65 17.76 -18.18
N LYS A 165 -7.59 18.55 -18.38
CA LYS A 165 -7.21 19.64 -17.48
C LYS A 165 -8.30 20.71 -17.39
N GLU A 166 -8.85 21.12 -18.53
CA GLU A 166 -9.91 22.12 -18.58
C GLU A 166 -11.25 21.64 -17.97
N PRO A 167 -11.78 20.44 -18.33
CA PRO A 167 -12.94 19.88 -17.65
C PRO A 167 -12.77 19.80 -16.13
N LEU A 168 -11.61 19.35 -15.65
CA LEU A 168 -11.33 19.26 -14.21
C LEU A 168 -11.29 20.64 -13.54
N GLN A 169 -10.73 21.67 -14.20
CA GLN A 169 -10.77 23.03 -13.69
C GLN A 169 -12.21 23.58 -13.59
N LYS A 170 -13.08 23.25 -14.55
CA LYS A 170 -14.50 23.61 -14.50
C LYS A 170 -15.22 22.94 -13.32
N VAL A 171 -14.90 21.68 -13.03
CA VAL A 171 -15.41 20.96 -11.85
C VAL A 171 -15.02 21.67 -10.56
N PHE A 172 -13.74 22.03 -10.38
CA PHE A 172 -13.30 22.76 -9.19
C PHE A 172 -14.00 24.11 -9.03
N ASN A 173 -14.16 24.86 -10.13
CA ASN A 173 -14.87 26.13 -10.12
C ASN A 173 -16.35 25.97 -9.70
N ALA A 174 -17.04 24.95 -10.21
CA ALA A 174 -18.43 24.67 -9.86
C ALA A 174 -18.56 24.28 -8.39
N LEU A 175 -17.70 23.38 -7.89
CA LEU A 175 -17.70 22.98 -6.49
C LEU A 175 -17.46 24.16 -5.53
N ASN A 176 -16.57 25.09 -5.89
CA ASN A 176 -16.32 26.29 -5.09
C ASN A 176 -17.46 27.31 -5.15
N ALA A 177 -18.28 27.28 -6.19
CA ALA A 177 -19.47 28.12 -6.31
C ALA A 177 -20.67 27.55 -5.54
N TRP A 178 -20.80 26.23 -5.47
CA TRP A 178 -21.92 25.54 -4.81
C TRP A 178 -21.77 25.37 -3.30
N ASP A 179 -20.54 25.42 -2.79
CA ASP A 179 -20.26 25.36 -1.34
C ASP A 179 -20.31 26.75 -0.66
N LYS A 180 -20.92 27.76 -1.31
CA LYS A 180 -21.15 29.10 -0.76
C LYS A 180 -22.55 29.26 -0.18
#